data_AF-Q02VN2-F1
#
_entry.id   AF-Q02VN2-F1
#
_cell.length_a   1.000
_cell.length_b   1.000
_cell.length_c   1.000
_cell.angle_alpha   90.00
_cell.angle_beta   90.00
_cell.angle_gamma   90.00
#
_symmetry.space_group_name_H-M   'P 1'
#
loop_
_entity.id
_entity.type
_entity.pdbx_description
1 polymer ?
#
loop_
_entity_poly.entity_id
_entity_poly.type
_entity_poly.pdbx_seq_one_letter_code
_entity_poly.pdbx_strand_id
1 'polypeptide(L)'
;MKNFINKPNIFKRWILFLYSILTLIITIIYIIFNHTFFKVDWQRYDIDGTYRGKVDEILKHGVFWINKNLTEINSSLLVLLLAIGAILSLLIFYLAWYNLATRTWTPILCFVGFLIPLIVHGDGNFLKSLIIGYIFILIGASVSIQALRFF
;
A
#
# COMPACT_ATOMS: atom_id res chain seq x y z
N MET A 1 11.83 36.40 24.13
CA MET A 1 11.16 35.08 23.95
C MET A 1 10.38 35.00 22.63
N LYS A 2 11.04 35.21 21.47
CA LYS A 2 10.40 35.07 20.13
C LYS A 2 10.99 33.93 19.28
N ASN A 3 11.99 33.21 19.79
CA ASN A 3 12.78 32.25 18.99
C ASN A 3 12.37 30.78 19.17
N PHE A 4 11.26 30.49 19.85
CA PHE A 4 10.78 29.10 20.04
C PHE A 4 9.56 28.74 19.19
N ILE A 5 8.97 29.69 18.45
CA ILE A 5 7.75 29.46 17.67
C ILE A 5 8.06 28.87 16.28
N ASN A 6 9.31 28.96 15.82
CA ASN A 6 9.75 28.51 14.49
C ASN A 6 10.73 27.33 14.53
N LYS A 7 10.53 26.34 15.42
CA LYS A 7 11.11 25.02 15.16
C LYS A 7 10.15 24.30 14.20
N PRO A 8 10.57 23.98 12.95
CA PRO A 8 9.78 23.13 12.07
C PRO A 8 9.41 21.90 12.88
N ASN A 9 8.13 21.66 13.09
CA ASN A 9 7.71 20.60 13.99
C ASN A 9 8.04 19.28 13.28
N ILE A 10 9.21 18.71 13.58
CA ILE A 10 9.81 17.55 12.91
C ILE A 10 8.75 16.46 12.73
N PHE A 11 7.90 16.24 13.73
CA PHE A 11 6.77 15.32 13.67
C PHE A 11 5.85 15.54 12.45
N LYS A 12 5.49 16.78 12.12
CA LYS A 12 4.62 17.09 10.96
C LYS A 12 5.27 16.70 9.63
N ARG A 13 6.59 16.80 9.53
CA ARG A 13 7.35 16.44 8.32
C ARG A 13 7.41 14.93 8.10
N TRP A 14 7.50 14.18 9.19
CA TRP A 14 7.68 12.73 9.17
C TRP A 14 6.37 11.95 9.28
N ILE A 15 5.24 12.60 9.61
CA ILE A 15 3.98 11.91 9.90
C ILE A 15 3.52 10.98 8.78
N LEU A 16 3.59 11.41 7.52
CA LEU A 16 3.19 10.61 6.36
C LEU A 16 4.09 9.38 6.19
N PHE A 17 5.39 9.54 6.43
CA PHE A 17 6.37 8.47 6.33
C PHE A 17 6.25 7.47 7.48
N LEU A 18 6.11 7.95 8.72
CA LEU A 18 5.89 7.10 9.88
C LEU A 18 4.59 6.30 9.74
N TYR A 19 3.52 6.95 9.28
CA TYR A 19 2.26 6.28 8.99
C TYR A 19 2.43 5.20 7.91
N SER A 20 3.14 5.51 6.82
CA SER A 20 3.40 4.56 5.73
C SER A 20 4.20 3.33 6.15
N ILE A 21 5.17 3.48 7.07
CA ILE A 21 5.90 2.35 7.63
C ILE A 21 5.01 1.52 8.54
N LEU A 22 4.20 2.18 9.38
CA LEU A 22 3.30 1.50 10.31
C LEU A 22 2.26 0.67 9.53
N THR A 23 1.65 1.25 8.49
CA THR A 23 0.70 0.52 7.65
C THR A 23 1.37 -0.67 6.97
N LEU A 24 2.57 -0.49 6.40
CA LEU A 24 3.34 -1.57 5.79
C LEU A 24 3.53 -2.74 6.77
N ILE A 25 4.00 -2.48 7.99
CA ILE A 25 4.23 -3.52 9.01
C ILE A 25 2.93 -4.27 9.32
N ILE A 26 1.83 -3.55 9.56
CA ILE A 26 0.54 -4.19 9.87
C ILE A 26 0.06 -5.05 8.70
N THR A 27 0.25 -4.57 7.46
CA THR A 27 -0.14 -5.36 6.28
C THR A 27 0.71 -6.60 6.08
N ILE A 28 2.02 -6.54 6.33
CA ILE A 28 2.90 -7.72 6.29
C ILE A 28 2.46 -8.74 7.34
N ILE A 29 2.21 -8.29 8.57
CA ILE A 29 1.71 -9.16 9.65
C ILE A 29 0.41 -9.83 9.21
N TYR A 30 -0.54 -9.06 8.66
CA TYR A 30 -1.81 -9.61 8.18
C TYR A 30 -1.60 -10.69 7.10
N ILE A 31 -0.72 -10.44 6.13
CA ILE A 31 -0.40 -11.40 5.06
C ILE A 31 0.17 -12.69 5.69
N ILE A 32 1.12 -12.60 6.62
CA ILE A 32 1.73 -13.77 7.27
C ILE A 32 0.67 -14.62 7.98
N PHE A 33 -0.31 -14.02 8.67
CA PHE A 33 -1.33 -14.79 9.39
C PHE A 33 -2.45 -15.35 8.49
N ASN A 34 -2.64 -14.82 7.28
CA ASN A 34 -3.78 -15.18 6.42
C ASN A 34 -3.38 -15.77 5.05
N HIS A 35 -2.08 -16.02 4.82
CA HIS A 35 -1.60 -16.61 3.58
C HIS A 35 -1.85 -18.11 3.51
N THR A 36 -2.08 -18.61 2.30
CA THR A 36 -2.02 -20.03 1.95
C THR A 36 -0.98 -20.23 0.86
N PHE A 37 -0.07 -21.17 1.08
CA PHE A 37 0.94 -21.56 0.10
C PHE A 37 0.52 -22.83 -0.62
N PHE A 38 0.38 -22.75 -1.95
CA PHE A 38 0.08 -23.93 -2.77
C PHE A 38 1.37 -24.67 -3.10
N LYS A 39 1.45 -25.94 -2.70
CA LYS A 39 2.52 -26.84 -3.16
C LYS A 39 2.09 -27.44 -4.50
N VAL A 40 2.82 -27.13 -5.56
CA VAL A 40 2.60 -27.68 -6.90
C VAL A 40 3.39 -28.97 -7.05
N ASP A 41 2.71 -30.04 -7.46
CA ASP A 41 3.31 -31.32 -7.82
C ASP A 41 3.52 -31.39 -9.34
N TRP A 42 4.75 -31.13 -9.76
CA TRP A 42 5.11 -31.09 -11.18
C TRP A 42 5.05 -32.46 -11.86
N GLN A 43 5.16 -33.56 -11.11
CA GLN A 43 5.06 -34.90 -11.69
C GLN A 43 3.62 -35.20 -12.11
N ARG A 44 2.64 -34.74 -11.33
CA ARG A 44 1.22 -34.90 -11.63
C ARG A 44 0.73 -33.95 -12.73
N TYR A 45 1.38 -32.79 -12.91
CA TYR A 45 1.07 -31.81 -13.95
C TYR A 45 1.15 -32.37 -15.37
N ASP A 46 2.12 -33.23 -15.64
CA ASP A 46 2.38 -33.75 -16.99
C ASP A 46 1.40 -34.88 -17.39
N ILE A 47 0.80 -35.54 -16.39
CA ILE A 47 0.04 -36.79 -16.58
C ILE A 47 -1.47 -36.54 -16.56
N ASP A 48 -1.95 -35.55 -15.80
CA ASP A 48 -3.37 -35.29 -15.56
C ASP A 48 -3.79 -33.89 -16.06
N GLY A 49 -4.51 -33.85 -17.18
CA GLY A 49 -5.00 -32.60 -17.78
C GLY A 49 -5.94 -31.78 -16.87
N THR A 50 -6.63 -32.43 -15.93
CA THR A 50 -7.48 -31.71 -14.96
C THR A 50 -6.65 -31.05 -13.86
N TYR A 51 -5.56 -31.70 -13.44
CA TYR A 51 -4.59 -31.11 -12.51
C TYR A 51 -3.81 -29.97 -13.18
N ARG A 52 -3.49 -30.12 -14.47
CA ARG A 52 -2.88 -29.07 -15.29
C ARG A 52 -3.71 -27.78 -15.30
N GLY A 53 -5.02 -27.88 -15.51
CA GLY A 53 -5.94 -26.73 -15.46
C GLY A 53 -5.94 -26.02 -14.10
N LYS A 54 -5.92 -26.79 -13.00
CA LYS A 54 -5.84 -26.22 -11.63
C LYS A 54 -4.51 -25.50 -11.40
N VAL A 55 -3.39 -26.07 -11.86
CA VAL A 55 -2.07 -25.45 -11.70
C VAL A 55 -1.93 -24.20 -12.57
N ASP A 56 -2.46 -24.20 -13.79
CA ASP A 56 -2.47 -23.00 -14.65
C ASP A 56 -3.29 -21.86 -14.01
N GLU A 57 -4.39 -22.17 -13.34
CA GLU A 57 -5.18 -21.19 -12.57
C GLU A 57 -4.41 -20.67 -11.34
N ILE A 58 -3.70 -21.56 -10.62
CA ILE A 58 -2.78 -21.18 -9.55
C ILE A 58 -1.66 -20.26 -10.07
N LEU A 59 -1.09 -20.56 -11.24
CA LEU A 59 -0.03 -19.75 -11.84
C LEU A 59 -0.54 -18.39 -12.33
N LYS A 60 -1.76 -18.31 -12.86
CA LYS A 60 -2.40 -17.03 -13.25
C LYS A 60 -2.59 -16.09 -12.07
N HIS A 61 -2.96 -16.61 -10.91
CA HIS A 61 -3.19 -15.82 -9.69
C HIS A 61 -1.97 -15.80 -8.74
N GLY A 62 -0.89 -16.49 -9.09
CA GLY A 62 0.33 -16.63 -8.29
C GLY A 62 0.25 -17.72 -7.21
N VAL A 63 1.39 -18.27 -6.81
CA VAL A 63 1.47 -19.43 -5.87
C VAL A 63 1.07 -19.06 -4.42
N PHE A 64 0.99 -17.75 -4.12
CA PHE A 64 0.67 -17.19 -2.81
C PHE A 64 -0.71 -16.53 -2.83
N TRP A 65 -1.67 -17.08 -2.10
CA TRP A 65 -3.01 -16.50 -1.98
C TRP A 65 -3.30 -16.06 -0.53
N ILE A 66 -4.23 -15.13 -0.39
CA ILE A 66 -4.89 -14.85 0.89
C ILE A 66 -6.28 -15.46 0.84
N ASN A 67 -6.65 -16.15 1.92
CA ASN A 67 -7.88 -16.91 1.96
C ASN A 67 -9.14 -16.00 1.86
N LYS A 68 -10.22 -16.51 1.26
CA LYS A 68 -11.56 -15.89 1.03
C LYS A 68 -11.79 -14.95 -0.16
N ASN A 69 -10.80 -14.27 -0.76
CA ASN A 69 -11.03 -13.58 -2.05
C ASN A 69 -9.72 -13.26 -2.79
N LEU A 70 -9.64 -13.56 -4.08
CA LEU A 70 -8.44 -13.35 -4.90
C LEU A 70 -8.36 -11.92 -5.46
N THR A 71 -9.50 -11.34 -5.79
CA THR A 71 -9.62 -10.10 -6.58
C THR A 71 -9.80 -8.85 -5.74
N GLU A 72 -10.17 -8.99 -4.46
CA GLU A 72 -10.52 -7.86 -3.59
C GLU A 72 -10.05 -8.03 -2.15
N ILE A 73 -9.76 -6.90 -1.50
CA ILE A 73 -9.45 -6.84 -0.08
C ILE A 73 -10.76 -6.98 0.73
N ASN A 74 -11.02 -8.18 1.24
CA ASN A 74 -12.17 -8.43 2.12
C ASN A 74 -11.90 -8.05 3.61
N SER A 75 -10.64 -7.76 3.96
CA SER A 75 -10.29 -7.40 5.33
C SER A 75 -10.66 -5.94 5.63
N SER A 76 -11.67 -5.75 6.48
CA SER A 76 -12.11 -4.44 6.94
C SER A 76 -10.97 -3.60 7.54
N LEU A 77 -10.03 -4.26 8.23
CA LEU A 77 -8.85 -3.61 8.81
C LEU A 77 -7.91 -3.05 7.74
N LEU A 78 -7.63 -3.81 6.69
CA LEU A 78 -6.79 -3.36 5.57
C LEU A 78 -7.45 -2.21 4.81
N VAL A 79 -8.74 -2.33 4.52
CA VAL A 79 -9.51 -1.28 3.84
C VAL A 79 -9.46 0.01 4.65
N LEU A 80 -9.69 -0.06 5.95
CA LEU A 80 -9.67 1.10 6.84
C LEU A 80 -8.28 1.75 6.93
N LEU A 81 -7.21 0.96 7.04
CA LEU A 81 -5.83 1.48 7.03
C LEU A 81 -5.51 2.23 5.74
N LEU A 82 -5.84 1.64 4.59
CA LEU A 82 -5.58 2.26 3.29
C LEU A 82 -6.43 3.53 3.10
N ALA A 83 -7.70 3.50 3.50
CA ALA A 83 -8.60 4.65 3.42
C ALA A 83 -8.13 5.83 4.29
N ILE A 84 -7.72 5.56 5.54
CA ILE A 84 -7.16 6.59 6.41
C ILE A 84 -5.87 7.16 5.82
N GLY A 85 -5.00 6.31 5.26
CA GLY A 85 -3.80 6.76 4.56
C GLY A 85 -4.09 7.68 3.39
N ALA A 86 -5.09 7.34 2.57
CA ALA A 86 -5.54 8.18 1.47
C ALA A 86 -6.06 9.54 1.96
N ILE A 87 -6.92 9.58 2.98
CA ILE A 87 -7.44 10.83 3.55
C ILE A 87 -6.31 11.68 4.13
N LEU A 88 -5.40 11.08 4.88
CA LEU A 88 -4.26 11.76 5.50
C LEU A 88 -3.35 12.38 4.43
N SER A 89 -3.10 11.67 3.34
CA SER A 89 -2.29 12.18 2.22
C SER A 89 -2.94 13.39 1.52
N LEU A 90 -4.27 13.40 1.34
CA LEU A 90 -5.01 14.55 0.81
C LEU A 90 -4.99 15.74 1.76
N LEU A 91 -5.14 15.50 3.07
CA LEU A 91 -5.10 16.56 4.08
C LEU A 91 -3.74 17.25 4.08
N ILE A 92 -2.65 16.47 4.04
CA ILE A 92 -1.29 17.03 3.95
C ILE A 92 -1.09 17.78 2.63
N PHE A 93 -1.60 17.25 1.52
CA PHE A 93 -1.56 17.96 0.24
C PHE A 93 -2.26 19.31 0.33
N TYR A 94 -3.48 19.36 0.87
CA TYR A 94 -4.25 20.60 1.04
C TYR A 94 -3.49 21.63 1.89
N LEU A 95 -2.94 21.22 3.03
CA LEU A 95 -2.15 22.09 3.91
C LEU A 95 -0.86 22.58 3.24
N ALA A 96 -0.16 21.72 2.50
CA ALA A 96 1.03 22.07 1.74
C ALA A 96 0.71 23.02 0.58
N TRP A 97 -0.43 22.84 -0.08
CA TRP A 97 -0.81 23.63 -1.25
C TRP A 97 -1.11 25.10 -0.92
N TYR A 98 -1.71 25.33 0.25
CA TYR A 98 -2.07 26.66 0.75
C TYR A 98 -0.83 27.50 1.08
N ASN A 99 0.26 26.88 1.53
CA ASN A 99 1.49 27.58 1.88
C ASN A 99 2.47 27.59 0.69
N LEU A 100 2.70 28.78 0.12
CA LEU A 100 3.56 28.96 -1.05
C LEU A 100 5.00 28.46 -0.84
N ALA A 101 5.51 28.48 0.39
CA ALA A 101 6.86 28.03 0.71
C ALA A 101 7.00 26.50 0.78
N THR A 102 5.91 25.76 0.98
CA THR A 102 5.88 24.28 1.14
C THR A 102 5.06 23.56 0.08
N ARG A 103 4.65 24.27 -0.98
CA ARG A 103 3.79 23.73 -2.04
C ARG A 103 4.44 22.54 -2.74
N THR A 104 3.82 21.37 -2.62
CA THR A 104 4.36 20.12 -3.14
C THR A 104 3.25 19.20 -3.62
N TRP A 105 3.50 18.47 -4.71
CA TRP A 105 2.59 17.46 -5.25
C TRP A 105 2.87 16.05 -4.70
N THR A 106 3.92 15.90 -3.88
CA THR A 106 4.42 14.61 -3.43
C THR A 106 3.41 13.80 -2.59
N PRO A 107 2.52 14.41 -1.77
CA PRO A 107 1.52 13.62 -1.04
C PRO A 107 0.45 12.99 -1.94
N ILE A 108 0.22 13.51 -3.16
CA ILE A 108 -0.69 12.89 -4.14
C ILE A 108 -0.14 11.55 -4.62
N LEU A 109 1.18 11.40 -4.70
CA LEU A 109 1.78 10.13 -5.08
C LEU A 109 1.48 9.04 -4.03
N CYS A 110 1.49 9.41 -2.74
CA CYS A 110 1.01 8.52 -1.68
C CYS A 110 -0.49 8.25 -1.78
N PHE A 111 -1.30 9.28 -2.09
CA PHE A 111 -2.75 9.12 -2.26
C PHE A 111 -3.09 8.06 -3.31
N VAL A 112 -2.47 8.17 -4.49
CA VAL A 112 -2.64 7.18 -5.57
C VAL A 112 -2.18 5.80 -5.09
N GLY A 113 -1.04 5.71 -4.39
CA GLY A 113 -0.55 4.46 -3.83
C GLY A 113 -1.50 3.80 -2.83
N PHE A 114 -2.19 4.58 -1.98
CA PHE A 114 -3.21 4.07 -1.07
C PHE A 114 -4.52 3.66 -1.76
N LEU A 115 -4.85 4.27 -2.92
CA LEU A 115 -6.03 3.93 -3.70
C LEU A 115 -5.86 2.67 -4.55
N ILE A 116 -4.68 2.42 -5.11
CA ILE A 116 -4.44 1.27 -6.01
C ILE A 116 -4.97 -0.04 -5.41
N PRO A 117 -4.67 -0.42 -4.16
CA PRO A 117 -5.16 -1.69 -3.63
C PRO A 117 -6.66 -1.70 -3.29
N LEU A 118 -7.30 -0.53 -3.19
CA LEU A 118 -8.73 -0.38 -2.88
C LEU A 118 -9.62 -0.51 -4.12
N ILE A 119 -9.07 -0.36 -5.33
CA ILE A 119 -9.83 -0.52 -6.57
C ILE A 119 -9.98 -2.03 -6.86
N VAL A 120 -11.18 -2.46 -7.25
CA VAL A 120 -11.45 -3.85 -7.63
C VAL A 120 -10.63 -4.22 -8.87
N HIS A 121 -9.82 -5.28 -8.78
CA HIS A 121 -9.04 -5.79 -9.90
C HIS A 121 -9.70 -7.08 -10.40
N GLY A 122 -10.39 -6.99 -11.55
CA GLY A 122 -11.23 -8.08 -12.07
C GLY A 122 -10.52 -9.42 -12.27
N ASP A 123 -9.24 -9.42 -12.64
CA ASP A 123 -8.55 -10.64 -13.11
C ASP A 123 -7.21 -10.94 -12.39
N GLY A 124 -6.97 -10.37 -11.21
CA GLY A 124 -5.65 -10.45 -10.57
C GLY A 124 -5.68 -10.68 -9.07
N ASN A 125 -4.61 -11.29 -8.55
CA ASN A 125 -4.37 -11.37 -7.12
C ASN A 125 -4.14 -9.98 -6.53
N PHE A 126 -4.98 -9.57 -5.58
CA PHE A 126 -4.89 -8.26 -4.94
C PHE A 126 -3.55 -8.03 -4.21
N LEU A 127 -2.78 -9.09 -3.90
CA LEU A 127 -1.41 -8.94 -3.40
C LEU A 127 -0.53 -8.15 -4.38
N LYS A 128 -0.74 -8.32 -5.69
CA LYS A 128 -0.01 -7.56 -6.71
C LYS A 128 -0.34 -6.07 -6.62
N SER A 129 -1.61 -5.72 -6.47
CA SER A 129 -2.03 -4.31 -6.33
C SER A 129 -1.54 -3.72 -5.01
N LEU A 130 -1.52 -4.49 -3.92
CA LEU A 130 -0.89 -4.09 -2.65
C LEU A 130 0.61 -3.78 -2.81
N ILE A 131 1.37 -4.66 -3.47
CA ILE A 131 2.81 -4.44 -3.69
C ILE A 131 3.04 -3.17 -4.51
N ILE A 132 2.31 -3.00 -5.61
CA ILE A 132 2.39 -1.80 -6.45
C ILE A 132 2.03 -0.56 -5.63
N GLY A 133 0.91 -0.58 -4.90
CA GLY A 133 0.47 0.53 -4.06
C GLY A 133 1.53 0.95 -3.05
N TYR A 134 2.16 -0.02 -2.37
CA TYR A 134 3.20 0.26 -1.38
C TYR A 134 4.50 0.83 -1.96
N ILE A 135 4.87 0.46 -3.18
CA ILE A 135 6.00 1.11 -3.89
C ILE A 135 5.72 2.60 -4.05
N PHE A 136 4.52 2.96 -4.53
CA PHE A 136 4.11 4.36 -4.65
C PHE A 136 4.07 5.05 -3.27
N ILE A 137 3.46 4.43 -2.26
CA ILE A 137 3.38 5.00 -0.91
C ILE A 137 4.77 5.32 -0.36
N LEU A 138 5.72 4.37 -0.42
CA LEU A 138 7.06 4.55 0.15
C LEU A 138 7.89 5.60 -0.60
N ILE A 139 7.84 5.61 -1.94
CA ILE A 139 8.52 6.63 -2.74
C ILE A 139 7.92 8.00 -2.45
N GLY A 140 6.59 8.12 -2.51
CA GLY A 140 5.88 9.37 -2.26
C GLY A 140 6.14 9.92 -0.87
N ALA A 141 6.17 9.06 0.15
CA ALA A 141 6.39 9.47 1.53
C ALA A 141 7.85 9.89 1.76
N SER A 142 8.81 9.18 1.16
CA SER A 142 10.24 9.50 1.25
C SER A 142 10.55 10.85 0.62
N VAL A 143 10.00 11.12 -0.57
CA VAL A 143 10.17 12.41 -1.26
C VAL A 143 9.44 13.52 -0.50
N SER A 144 8.25 13.23 0.07
CA SER A 144 7.50 14.21 0.86
C SER A 144 8.25 14.72 2.09
N ILE A 145 9.10 13.91 2.73
CA ILE A 145 9.95 14.39 3.84
C ILE A 145 10.85 15.55 3.41
N GLN A 146 11.42 15.48 2.20
CA GLN A 146 12.29 16.53 1.67
C GLN A 146 11.49 17.72 1.18
N ALA A 147 10.29 17.48 0.65
CA ALA A 147 9.44 18.49 0.07
C ALA A 147 8.75 19.35 1.16
N LEU A 148 8.39 18.76 2.29
CA LEU A 148 7.76 19.42 3.45
C LEU A 148 8.76 20.19 4.35
N ARG A 149 9.93 20.59 3.82
CA ARG A 149 11.04 21.20 4.58
C ARG A 149 10.72 22.55 5.25
N PHE A 150 9.64 23.23 4.88
CA PHE A 150 9.36 24.61 5.30
C PHE A 150 8.08 24.81 6.14
N PHE A 151 7.60 23.77 6.82
CA PHE A 151 6.42 23.83 7.70
C PHE A 151 6.78 23.96 9.19
#